data_AF-A0AAD6D0I9-F1
#
_entry.id   AF-A0AAD6D0I9-F1
#
_cell.length_a   1.000
_cell.length_b   1.000
_cell.length_c   1.000
_cell.angle_alpha   90.00
_cell.angle_beta   90.00
_cell.angle_gamma   90.00
#
_symmetry.space_group_name_H-M   'P 1'
#
loop_
_entity.id
_entity.type
_entity.pdbx_description
1 polymer ?
#
loop_
_entity_poly.entity_id
_entity_poly.type
_entity_poly.pdbx_seq_one_letter_code
_entity_poly.pdbx_strand_id
1 'polypeptide(L)'
;MSKLITVFGATGKQGGSFKIRGITRDTTKKFAQNLAQKGVEVVTADLDSVDSLTAALKGSHTVFLVTNYWETINADVEYFHGMD
;
A
#
# COMPACT_ATOMS: atom_id res chain seq x y z
N MET A 1 -3.65 -14.53 -14.09
CA MET A 1 -4.54 -15.17 -13.10
C MET A 1 -4.74 -14.22 -11.94
N SER A 2 -5.98 -13.95 -11.52
CA SER A 2 -6.27 -13.17 -10.31
C SER A 2 -6.01 -14.01 -9.07
N LYS A 3 -5.25 -13.48 -8.11
CA LYS A 3 -5.06 -14.12 -6.79
C LYS A 3 -6.30 -13.82 -5.94
N LEU A 4 -6.88 -14.84 -5.32
CA LEU A 4 -8.07 -14.73 -4.46
C LEU A 4 -7.61 -14.44 -3.02
N ILE A 5 -8.18 -13.40 -2.40
CA ILE A 5 -8.08 -13.17 -0.96
C ILE A 5 -9.42 -13.57 -0.35
N THR A 6 -9.42 -14.60 0.50
CA THR A 6 -10.62 -15.07 1.21
C THR A 6 -10.77 -14.29 2.52
N VAL A 7 -11.85 -13.51 2.63
CA VAL A 7 -12.16 -12.73 3.84
C VAL A 7 -13.37 -13.34 4.54
N PHE A 8 -13.17 -13.89 5.74
CA PHE A 8 -14.28 -14.36 6.58
C PHE A 8 -15.02 -13.16 7.20
N GLY A 9 -16.36 -13.24 7.28
CA GLY A 9 -17.17 -12.15 7.83
C GLY A 9 -17.15 -10.87 6.99
N ALA A 10 -16.88 -10.97 5.69
CA ALA A 10 -16.79 -9.82 4.77
C ALA A 10 -18.04 -8.91 4.77
N THR A 11 -19.21 -9.47 5.08
CA THR A 11 -20.49 -8.73 5.16
C THR A 11 -20.78 -8.13 6.53
N GLY A 12 -20.01 -8.49 7.56
CA GLY A 12 -20.15 -7.93 8.90
C GLY A 12 -19.61 -6.50 8.96
N LYS A 13 -19.95 -5.76 10.04
CA LYS A 13 -19.47 -4.38 10.25
C LYS A 13 -17.94 -4.27 10.20
N GLN A 14 -17.22 -5.32 10.57
CA GLN A 14 -15.76 -5.37 10.43
C GLN A 14 -15.34 -5.53 8.96
N GLY A 15 -15.86 -6.52 8.23
CA GLY A 15 -15.47 -6.80 6.84
C GLY A 15 -15.88 -5.73 5.81
N GLY A 16 -17.02 -5.07 6.02
CA GLY A 16 -17.55 -4.05 5.10
C GLY A 16 -17.04 -2.62 5.35
N SER A 17 -16.27 -2.38 6.42
CA SER A 17 -15.87 -1.01 6.82
C SER A 17 -14.45 -0.62 6.42
N PHE A 18 -13.69 -1.49 5.76
CA PHE A 18 -12.31 -1.17 5.37
C PHE A 18 -12.28 -0.44 4.03
N LYS A 19 -11.71 0.77 4.04
CA LYS A 19 -11.26 1.45 2.84
C LYS A 19 -9.83 1.04 2.55
N ILE A 20 -9.51 0.85 1.28
CA ILE A 20 -8.13 0.53 0.86
C ILE A 20 -7.45 1.81 0.43
N ARG A 21 -6.26 2.07 0.99
CA ARG A 21 -5.33 3.09 0.51
C ARG A 21 -4.15 2.40 -0.17
N GLY A 22 -3.91 2.74 -1.43
CA GLY A 22 -2.75 2.28 -2.20
C GLY A 22 -1.65 3.34 -2.21
N ILE A 23 -0.42 2.94 -1.90
CA ILE A 23 0.76 3.80 -1.97
C ILE A 23 1.49 3.56 -3.30
N THR A 24 1.91 4.63 -3.95
CA THR A 24 2.75 4.59 -5.16
C THR A 24 3.64 5.83 -5.20
N ARG A 25 4.81 5.78 -5.84
CA ARG A 25 5.59 7.01 -6.13
C ARG A 25 4.99 7.84 -7.27
N ASP A 26 4.13 7.23 -8.08
CA ASP A 26 3.53 7.87 -9.25
C ASP A 26 2.07 7.41 -9.41
N THR A 27 1.15 8.32 -9.14
CA THR A 27 -0.29 8.10 -9.25
C THR A 27 -0.78 8.17 -10.69
N THR A 28 0.00 8.70 -11.63
CA THR A 28 -0.39 8.85 -13.03
C THR A 28 -0.32 7.54 -13.82
N LYS A 29 0.42 6.54 -13.31
CA LYS A 29 0.56 5.24 -13.97
C LYS A 29 -0.80 4.54 -14.15
N LYS A 30 -0.96 3.86 -15.28
CA LYS A 30 -2.20 3.15 -15.66
C LYS A 30 -2.74 2.23 -14.56
N PHE A 31 -1.87 1.50 -13.87
CA PHE A 31 -2.29 0.60 -12.80
C PHE A 31 -2.84 1.36 -11.57
N ALA A 32 -2.21 2.46 -11.18
CA ALA A 32 -2.67 3.34 -10.11
C ALA A 32 -4.05 3.95 -10.45
N GLN A 33 -4.22 4.45 -11.67
CA GLN A 33 -5.49 4.99 -12.14
C GLN A 33 -6.61 3.93 -12.17
N ASN A 34 -6.29 2.69 -12.58
CA ASN A 34 -7.25 1.58 -12.54
C ASN A 34 -7.67 1.20 -11.12
N LEU A 35 -6.77 1.30 -10.13
CA LEU A 35 -7.12 1.08 -8.72
C LEU A 35 -8.03 2.19 -8.19
N ALA A 36 -7.74 3.44 -8.53
CA ALA A 36 -8.57 4.59 -8.17
C ALA A 36 -10.00 4.44 -8.70
N GLN A 37 -10.17 4.00 -9.95
CA GLN A 37 -11.48 3.72 -10.54
C GLN A 37 -12.27 2.61 -9.82
N LYS A 38 -11.59 1.74 -9.07
CA LYS A 38 -12.21 0.69 -8.25
C LYS A 38 -12.51 1.14 -6.81
N GLY A 39 -12.33 2.42 -6.50
CA GLY A 39 -12.59 2.99 -5.18
C GLY A 39 -11.42 2.89 -4.19
N VAL A 40 -10.22 2.54 -4.65
CA VAL A 40 -9.00 2.61 -3.82
C VAL A 40 -8.54 4.07 -3.72
N GLU A 41 -8.26 4.55 -2.52
CA GLU A 41 -7.61 5.85 -2.34
C GLU A 41 -6.13 5.70 -2.72
N VAL A 42 -5.71 6.27 -3.84
CA VAL A 42 -4.32 6.15 -4.29
C VAL A 42 -3.56 7.43 -3.93
N VAL A 43 -2.51 7.31 -3.13
CA VAL A 43 -1.71 8.44 -2.66
C VAL A 43 -0.23 8.27 -3.01
N THR A 44 0.46 9.40 -3.15
CA THR A 44 1.90 9.42 -3.41
C THR A 44 2.69 9.27 -2.12
N ALA A 45 3.62 8.31 -2.06
CA ALA A 45 4.67 8.27 -1.04
C ALA A 45 5.88 7.46 -1.52
N ASP A 46 7.01 7.66 -0.87
CA ASP A 46 8.28 6.97 -1.15
C ASP A 46 8.79 6.27 0.12
N LEU A 47 9.24 5.02 -0.02
CA LEU A 47 9.81 4.26 1.10
C LEU A 47 11.10 4.87 1.63
N ASP A 48 11.79 5.67 0.80
CA ASP A 48 13.00 6.41 1.21
C ASP A 48 12.68 7.71 1.98
N SER A 49 11.41 8.10 2.13
CA SER A 49 11.02 9.36 2.75
C SER A 49 10.04 9.16 3.90
N VAL A 50 10.57 9.22 5.13
CA VAL A 50 9.81 9.13 6.39
C VAL A 50 8.65 10.13 6.45
N ASP A 51 8.86 11.38 6.02
CA ASP A 51 7.82 12.41 6.00
C ASP A 51 6.67 12.03 5.06
N SER A 52 7.00 11.50 3.87
CA SER A 52 5.99 11.06 2.91
C SER A 52 5.17 9.88 3.45
N LEU A 53 5.82 8.92 4.11
CA LEU A 53 5.16 7.77 4.72
C LEU A 53 4.29 8.20 5.91
N THR A 54 4.80 9.09 6.76
CA THR A 54 4.06 9.62 7.91
C THR A 54 2.76 10.30 7.45
N ALA A 55 2.84 11.11 6.38
CA ALA A 55 1.66 11.73 5.79
C ALA A 55 0.70 10.69 5.20
N ALA A 56 1.22 9.72 4.45
CA ALA A 56 0.41 8.71 3.75
C ALA A 56 -0.23 7.67 4.67
N LEU A 57 0.38 7.39 5.83
CA LEU A 57 -0.12 6.43 6.82
C LEU A 57 -1.09 7.07 7.82
N LYS A 58 -1.26 8.40 7.80
CA LYS A 58 -2.17 9.09 8.72
C LYS A 58 -3.60 8.57 8.59
N GLY A 59 -4.14 8.11 9.73
CA GLY A 59 -5.50 7.57 9.84
C GLY A 59 -5.64 6.10 9.43
N SER A 60 -4.55 5.43 9.03
CA SER A 60 -4.57 3.99 8.77
C SER A 60 -4.70 3.19 10.07
N HIS A 61 -5.62 2.22 10.11
CA HIS A 61 -5.75 1.29 11.23
C HIS A 61 -4.74 0.14 11.14
N THR A 62 -4.43 -0.32 9.93
CA THR A 62 -3.55 -1.46 9.68
C THR A 62 -2.79 -1.22 8.38
N VAL A 63 -1.54 -1.69 8.32
CA VAL A 63 -0.68 -1.58 7.14
C VAL A 63 -0.28 -2.98 6.69
N PHE A 64 -0.44 -3.25 5.40
CA PHE A 64 0.21 -4.37 4.73
C PHE A 64 1.42 -3.79 3.97
N LEU A 65 2.62 -4.02 4.49
CA LEU A 65 3.86 -3.47 3.94
C LEU A 65 4.65 -4.54 3.20
N VAL A 66 5.14 -4.19 2.02
CA VAL A 66 6.03 -5.02 1.21
C VAL A 66 7.16 -4.14 0.71
N THR A 67 8.39 -4.55 0.98
CA THR A 67 9.61 -3.96 0.42
C THR A 67 10.00 -4.70 -0.86
N ASN A 68 10.80 -4.06 -1.72
CA ASN A 68 11.17 -4.63 -3.02
C ASN A 68 12.69 -4.69 -3.20
N TYR A 69 13.32 -5.76 -2.73
CA TYR A 69 14.72 -6.09 -3.00
C TYR A 69 15.16 -5.83 -4.45
N TRP A 70 14.34 -6.28 -5.41
CA TRP A 70 14.71 -6.36 -6.82
C TRP A 70 14.77 -5.01 -7.52
N GLU A 71 14.29 -3.96 -6.86
CA GLU A 71 14.39 -2.60 -7.40
C GLU A 71 15.82 -2.08 -7.38
N THR A 72 16.56 -2.38 -6.32
CA THR A 72 17.91 -1.86 -6.10
C THR A 72 18.98 -2.96 -6.08
N ILE A 73 18.58 -4.23 -5.92
CA ILE A 73 19.47 -5.39 -5.73
C ILE A 73 20.46 -5.11 -4.60
N ASN A 74 19.99 -4.44 -3.54
CA ASN A 74 20.78 -4.09 -2.37
C ASN A 74 19.99 -4.46 -1.10
N ALA A 75 20.52 -5.42 -0.36
CA ALA A 75 19.89 -5.93 0.86
C ALA A 75 19.84 -4.88 1.97
N ASP A 76 20.79 -3.95 2.04
CA ASP A 76 20.81 -2.89 3.06
C ASP A 76 19.68 -1.89 2.85
N VAL A 77 19.34 -1.59 1.59
CA VAL A 77 18.22 -0.68 1.24
C VAL A 77 16.89 -1.34 1.59
N GLU A 78 16.72 -2.62 1.22
CA GLU A 78 15.50 -3.35 1.58
C GLU A 78 15.36 -3.49 3.10
N TYR A 79 16.47 -3.77 3.80
CA TYR A 79 16.48 -3.84 5.24
C TYR A 79 16.07 -2.52 5.87
N PHE A 80 16.63 -1.40 5.42
CA PHE A 80 16.25 -0.06 5.86
C PHE A 80 14.75 0.22 5.69
N HIS A 81 14.14 -0.21 4.59
CA HIS A 81 12.69 -0.05 4.37
C HIS A 81 11.81 -0.91 5.30
N GLY A 82 12.35 -2.00 5.84
CA GLY A 82 11.64 -2.96 6.69
C GLY A 82 11.91 -2.79 8.19
N MET A 83 12.83 -1.92 8.57
CA MET A 83 13.12 -1.62 9.98
C MET A 83 12.13 -0.59 10.54
N ASP A 84 11.68 -0.83 11.77
CA ASP A 84 10.88 0.09 12.60
C ASP A 84 11.69 1.31 13.07
#